data_AF-A0A2D6LK59-F1
#
_entry.id   AF-A0A2D6LK59-F1
#
_cell.length_a   1.000
_cell.length_b   1.000
_cell.length_c   1.000
_cell.angle_alpha   90.00
_cell.angle_beta   90.00
_cell.angle_gamma   90.00
#
_symmetry.space_group_name_H-M   'P 1'
#
loop_
_entity.id
_entity.type
_entity.pdbx_description
1 polymer ?
#
loop_
_entity_poly.entity_id
_entity_poly.type
_entity_poly.pdbx_seq_one_letter_code
_entity_poly.pdbx_strand_id
1 'polypeptide(L)'
;MCQLQNGWICRSVITGSPATSRRLCVWIGVIHGGAPWRRFGDTHQETIVPPDPTTATKPVTRIRDTASTVDDDVLVIEEPLEIRIADEPLAVTMRTPGHDCDLVAGFCLTEGIVTDPDEIES
;
A
#
# COMPACT_ATOMS: atom_id res chain seq x y z
N MET A 1 -9.79 -10.65 -36.46
CA MET A 1 -8.84 -10.79 -37.57
C MET A 1 -7.83 -9.65 -37.47
N CYS A 2 -6.64 -9.96 -36.95
CA CYS A 2 -5.39 -9.20 -37.12
C CYS A 2 -4.27 -10.18 -36.73
N GLN A 3 -3.44 -10.57 -37.69
CA GLN A 3 -2.36 -11.54 -37.49
C GLN A 3 -1.10 -10.87 -36.96
N LEU A 4 -0.43 -11.63 -36.10
CA LEU A 4 0.85 -11.39 -35.46
C LEU A 4 1.99 -11.45 -36.48
N GLN A 5 2.95 -10.55 -36.35
CA GLN A 5 4.35 -10.87 -36.60
C GLN A 5 5.10 -10.55 -35.31
N ASN A 6 5.86 -11.54 -34.85
CA ASN A 6 6.84 -11.44 -33.76
C ASN A 6 6.25 -11.40 -32.34
N GLY A 7 5.71 -12.55 -31.93
CA GLY A 7 6.04 -13.11 -30.63
C GLY A 7 5.23 -12.61 -29.42
N TRP A 8 4.08 -13.26 -29.22
CA TRP A 8 3.47 -13.55 -27.91
C TRP A 8 3.05 -12.36 -27.03
N ILE A 9 1.86 -11.83 -27.30
CA ILE A 9 1.01 -11.21 -26.27
C ILE A 9 -0.01 -12.26 -25.83
N CYS A 10 0.05 -12.70 -24.56
CA CYS A 10 -1.04 -13.48 -23.98
C CYS A 10 -1.96 -12.56 -23.16
N ARG A 11 -3.15 -12.39 -23.71
CA ARG A 11 -4.33 -11.78 -23.09
C ARG A 11 -4.94 -12.78 -22.12
N SER A 12 -5.12 -12.42 -20.86
CA SER A 12 -6.10 -13.07 -19.99
C SER A 12 -6.92 -12.03 -19.25
N VAL A 13 -8.21 -11.99 -19.61
CA VAL A 13 -9.32 -11.48 -18.80
C VAL A 13 -9.22 -12.09 -17.40
N ILE A 14 -9.14 -11.26 -16.38
CA ILE A 14 -9.32 -11.67 -14.98
C ILE A 14 -10.81 -11.52 -14.67
N THR A 15 -11.56 -12.60 -14.86
CA THR A 15 -12.76 -12.86 -14.07
C THR A 15 -12.49 -14.13 -13.29
N GLY A 16 -11.98 -13.98 -12.07
CA GLY A 16 -11.63 -15.07 -11.16
C GLY A 16 -10.92 -14.51 -9.93
N SER A 17 -11.45 -14.86 -8.76
CA SER A 17 -11.00 -14.49 -7.39
C SER A 17 -9.48 -14.28 -7.22
N PRO A 18 -9.02 -13.26 -6.45
CA PRO A 18 -7.59 -12.93 -6.33
C PRO A 18 -6.78 -13.85 -5.41
N ALA A 19 -7.39 -14.87 -4.80
CA ALA A 19 -6.68 -15.80 -3.93
C ALA A 19 -6.11 -16.98 -4.72
N THR A 20 -4.79 -17.05 -4.83
CA THR A 20 -3.98 -18.21 -5.32
C THR A 20 -3.40 -18.07 -6.73
N SER A 21 -2.55 -17.06 -6.94
CA SER A 21 -1.50 -17.12 -7.97
C SER A 21 -0.36 -18.04 -7.49
N ARG A 22 -0.47 -19.35 -7.71
CA ARG A 22 0.65 -20.29 -7.56
C ARG A 22 1.58 -20.15 -8.77
N ARG A 23 2.71 -19.48 -8.63
CA ARG A 23 3.83 -19.65 -9.57
C ARG A 23 4.53 -20.96 -9.26
N LEU A 24 4.13 -22.02 -9.95
CA LEU A 24 4.88 -23.28 -10.03
C LEU A 24 6.15 -23.04 -10.85
N CYS A 25 7.30 -22.86 -10.18
CA CYS A 25 8.59 -23.09 -10.81
C CYS A 25 8.82 -24.60 -10.85
N VAL A 26 8.40 -25.27 -11.93
CA VAL A 26 8.81 -26.64 -12.22
C VAL A 26 10.26 -26.60 -12.70
N TRP A 27 11.19 -27.01 -11.85
CA TRP A 27 12.55 -27.31 -12.28
C TRP A 27 12.53 -28.62 -13.05
N ILE A 28 12.72 -28.58 -14.36
CA ILE A 28 13.08 -29.79 -15.13
C ILE A 28 14.61 -29.88 -15.08
N GLY A 29 15.12 -30.62 -14.10
CA GLY A 29 16.53 -31.02 -14.02
C GLY A 29 16.67 -32.50 -14.37
N VAL A 30 17.43 -32.81 -15.43
CA VAL A 30 17.78 -34.17 -15.84
C VAL A 30 18.70 -34.81 -14.79
N ILE A 31 18.31 -35.99 -14.30
CA ILE A 31 19.05 -36.80 -13.33
C ILE A 31 20.26 -37.47 -13.97
N HIS A 32 21.47 -37.14 -13.52
CA HIS A 32 22.65 -38.02 -13.58
C HIS A 32 23.49 -37.82 -12.30
N GLY A 33 23.64 -38.88 -11.50
CA GLY A 33 24.64 -38.96 -10.44
C GLY A 33 24.18 -38.46 -9.07
N GLY A 34 24.13 -39.37 -8.09
CA GLY A 34 23.55 -39.15 -6.77
C GLY A 34 24.31 -38.19 -5.85
N ALA A 35 23.55 -37.32 -5.21
CA ALA A 35 23.84 -36.73 -3.91
C ALA A 35 22.52 -36.60 -3.13
N PRO A 36 22.47 -36.92 -1.82
CA PRO A 36 21.25 -36.74 -1.04
C PRO A 36 20.99 -35.25 -0.83
N TRP A 37 19.83 -34.81 -1.30
CA TRP A 37 19.25 -33.48 -1.21
C TRP A 37 19.39 -32.92 0.21
N ARG A 38 20.20 -31.87 0.40
CA ARG A 38 20.13 -31.05 1.62
C ARG A 38 18.84 -30.23 1.55
N ARG A 39 18.02 -30.30 2.60
CA ARG A 39 16.85 -29.44 2.79
C ARG A 39 17.36 -28.00 2.95
N PHE A 40 17.38 -27.23 1.87
CA PHE A 40 17.55 -25.79 1.96
C PHE A 40 16.22 -25.19 2.42
N GLY A 41 16.34 -24.38 3.48
CA GLY A 41 15.29 -23.84 4.35
C GLY A 41 14.00 -23.40 3.67
N ASP A 42 12.90 -23.82 4.30
CA ASP A 42 11.73 -23.03 4.68
C ASP A 42 11.35 -21.89 3.73
N THR A 43 10.38 -22.18 2.87
CA THR A 43 9.63 -21.17 2.11
C THR A 43 8.89 -20.26 3.10
N HIS A 44 9.48 -19.11 3.45
CA HIS A 44 8.76 -18.04 4.12
C HIS A 44 7.68 -17.52 3.16
N GLN A 45 6.42 -17.86 3.46
CA GLN A 45 5.27 -17.18 2.87
C GLN A 45 5.19 -15.80 3.49
N GLU A 46 5.91 -14.84 2.90
CA GLU A 46 5.64 -13.43 3.16
C GLU A 46 4.29 -13.13 2.53
N THR A 47 3.28 -13.05 3.39
CA THR A 47 1.95 -12.60 2.98
C THR A 47 2.13 -11.18 2.48
N ILE A 48 1.85 -10.92 1.19
CA ILE A 48 1.84 -9.57 0.66
C ILE A 48 0.62 -8.88 1.28
N VAL A 49 0.79 -8.35 2.50
CA VAL A 49 -0.16 -7.44 3.11
C VAL A 49 -0.09 -6.18 2.25
N PRO A 50 -1.21 -5.71 1.67
CA PRO A 50 -1.19 -4.43 0.96
C PRO A 50 -0.66 -3.36 1.94
N PRO A 51 0.21 -2.46 1.49
CA PRO A 51 0.77 -1.44 2.36
C PRO A 51 -0.37 -0.67 3.03
N ASP A 52 -0.25 -0.44 4.33
CA ASP A 52 -1.17 0.42 5.08
C ASP A 52 -1.17 1.81 4.41
N PRO A 53 -2.32 2.34 3.96
CA PRO A 53 -2.37 3.63 3.27
C PRO A 53 -1.99 4.81 4.19
N THR A 54 -1.86 4.58 5.49
CA THR A 54 -1.46 5.60 6.47
C THR A 54 0.04 5.61 6.76
N THR A 55 0.80 4.60 6.28
CA THR A 55 2.24 4.52 6.54
C THR A 55 3.05 4.14 5.30
N ALA A 56 4.30 4.58 5.26
CA ALA A 56 5.25 4.25 4.21
C ALA A 56 6.60 3.85 4.81
N THR A 57 7.16 2.76 4.31
CA THR A 57 8.55 2.39 4.61
C THR A 57 9.50 3.21 3.75
N LYS A 58 10.48 3.87 4.38
CA LYS A 58 11.52 4.66 3.70
C LYS A 58 12.91 4.34 4.26
N PRO A 59 13.95 4.30 3.42
CA PRO A 59 15.31 4.17 3.90
C PRO A 59 15.73 5.46 4.62
N VAL A 60 16.29 5.30 5.82
CA VAL A 60 16.85 6.38 6.64
C VAL A 60 18.32 6.10 6.92
N THR A 61 19.12 7.16 6.99
CA THR A 61 20.51 7.07 7.45
C THR A 61 20.55 7.37 8.94
N ARG A 62 20.81 6.36 9.77
CA ARG A 62 20.99 6.50 11.21
C ARG A 62 22.46 6.81 11.50
N ILE A 63 22.72 7.95 12.14
CA ILE A 63 24.08 8.39 12.50
C ILE A 63 24.28 8.22 14.01
N ARG A 64 25.38 7.61 14.43
CA ARG A 64 25.81 7.46 15.83
C ARG A 64 27.31 7.69 15.93
N ASP A 65 27.74 8.69 16.70
CA ASP A 65 29.14 9.11 16.82
C ASP A 65 29.82 9.29 15.45
N THR A 66 30.80 8.44 15.13
CA THR A 66 31.53 8.42 13.85
C THR A 66 31.01 7.38 12.87
N ALA A 67 29.93 6.65 13.19
CA ALA A 67 29.35 5.60 12.38
C ALA A 67 28.00 6.02 11.78
N SER A 68 27.72 5.57 10.56
CA SER A 68 26.39 5.67 9.94
C SER A 68 25.96 4.32 9.39
N THR A 69 24.67 4.04 9.50
CA THR A 69 24.03 2.84 8.95
C THR A 69 22.76 3.23 8.21
N VAL A 70 22.48 2.57 7.09
CA VAL A 70 21.18 2.70 6.41
C VAL A 70 20.25 1.64 6.99
N ASP A 71 19.04 2.05 7.33
CA ASP A 71 17.98 1.22 7.91
C ASP A 71 16.64 1.61 7.28
N ASP A 72 15.65 0.73 7.32
CA ASP A 72 14.28 1.07 6.89
C ASP A 72 13.48 1.56 8.11
N ASP A 73 12.73 2.65 7.94
CA ASP A 73 11.84 3.18 8.98
C ASP A 73 10.42 3.31 8.45
N VAL A 74 9.45 3.18 9.36
CA VAL A 74 8.02 3.31 9.04
C VAL A 74 7.57 4.72 9.38
N LEU A 75 7.17 5.47 8.37
CA LEU A 75 6.75 6.87 8.49
C LEU A 75 5.25 6.99 8.28
N VAL A 76 4.60 7.91 8.99
CA VAL A 76 3.21 8.27 8.73
C VAL A 76 3.10 9.06 7.42
N ILE A 77 2.05 8.78 6.65
CA ILE A 77 1.68 9.53 5.45
C ILE A 77 0.79 10.71 5.84
N GLU A 78 1.06 11.87 5.24
CA GLU A 78 0.26 13.09 5.36
C GLU A 78 -0.25 13.49 3.97
N GLU A 79 -1.55 13.73 3.85
CA GLU A 79 -2.20 14.20 2.64
C GLU A 79 -3.00 15.47 2.92
N PRO A 80 -3.07 16.40 1.95
CA PRO A 80 -3.90 17.59 2.09
C PRO A 80 -5.39 17.21 2.01
N LEU A 81 -6.18 17.76 2.93
CA LEU A 81 -7.64 17.74 2.92
C LEU A 81 -8.15 19.17 2.79
N GLU A 82 -8.89 19.44 1.70
CA GLU A 82 -9.63 20.70 1.54
C GLU A 82 -11.03 20.56 2.16
N ILE A 83 -11.36 21.45 3.09
CA ILE A 83 -12.67 21.57 3.71
C ILE A 83 -13.44 22.66 2.97
N ARG A 84 -14.67 22.35 2.54
CA ARG A 84 -15.56 23.26 1.83
C ARG A 84 -16.92 23.33 2.51
N ILE A 85 -17.55 24.49 2.48
CA ILE A 85 -18.93 24.70 2.97
C ILE A 85 -19.74 25.31 1.84
N ALA A 86 -20.86 24.67 1.47
CA ALA A 86 -21.69 25.11 0.34
C ALA A 86 -20.86 25.37 -0.93
N ASP A 87 -19.94 24.44 -1.23
CA ASP A 87 -18.97 24.53 -2.32
C ASP A 87 -17.97 25.71 -2.25
N GLU A 88 -17.88 26.46 -1.15
CA GLU A 88 -16.86 27.48 -0.95
C GLU A 88 -15.68 26.92 -0.13
N PRO A 89 -14.42 27.15 -0.56
CA PRO A 89 -13.26 26.68 0.18
C PRO A 89 -13.12 27.41 1.51
N LEU A 90 -13.03 26.65 2.60
CA LEU A 90 -12.89 27.17 3.95
C LEU A 90 -11.44 27.07 4.44
N ALA A 91 -10.85 25.89 4.34
CA ALA A 91 -9.52 25.60 4.88
C ALA A 91 -8.87 24.42 4.14
N VAL A 92 -7.54 24.35 4.21
CA VAL A 92 -6.77 23.17 3.83
C VAL A 92 -5.94 22.75 5.03
N THR A 93 -6.06 21.49 5.43
CA THR A 93 -5.24 20.91 6.51
C THR A 93 -4.47 19.70 6.01
N MET A 94 -3.32 19.43 6.63
CA MET A 94 -2.67 18.13 6.49
C MET A 94 -3.36 17.13 7.41
N ARG A 95 -3.49 15.89 6.96
CA ARG A 95 -3.98 14.78 7.78
C ARG A 95 -3.38 13.45 7.35
N THR A 96 -3.37 12.51 8.28
CA THR A 96 -3.27 11.09 7.94
C THR A 96 -4.56 10.62 7.26
N PRO A 97 -4.49 9.92 6.10
CA PRO A 97 -5.69 9.49 5.37
C PRO A 97 -6.59 8.50 6.14
N GLY A 98 -7.90 8.55 5.89
CA GLY A 98 -8.87 7.55 6.34
C GLY A 98 -10.14 8.13 6.98
N HIS A 99 -10.01 8.99 7.99
CA HIS A 99 -11.12 9.46 8.83
C HIS A 99 -11.57 10.89 8.48
N ASP A 100 -11.88 11.15 7.20
CA ASP A 100 -12.24 12.49 6.71
C ASP A 100 -13.46 13.09 7.40
N CYS A 101 -14.59 12.37 7.39
CA CYS A 101 -15.86 12.88 7.89
C CYS A 101 -15.78 13.26 9.37
N ASP A 102 -15.15 12.40 10.17
CA ASP A 102 -14.98 12.63 11.61
C ASP A 102 -14.06 13.84 11.86
N LEU A 103 -12.98 13.97 11.07
CA LEU A 103 -12.07 15.11 11.16
C LEU A 103 -12.76 16.41 10.78
N VAL A 104 -13.52 16.44 9.68
CA VAL A 104 -14.26 17.63 9.24
C VAL A 104 -15.33 18.01 10.25
N ALA A 105 -16.10 17.06 10.76
CA ALA A 105 -17.10 17.31 11.79
C ALA A 105 -16.47 17.89 13.06
N GLY A 106 -15.36 17.31 13.52
CA GLY A 106 -14.59 17.82 14.65
C GLY A 106 -14.06 19.23 14.41
N PHE A 107 -13.49 19.48 13.23
CA PHE A 107 -13.00 20.80 12.83
C PHE A 107 -14.11 21.86 12.86
N CYS A 108 -15.26 21.56 12.24
CA CYS A 108 -16.40 22.48 12.23
C CYS A 108 -16.93 22.78 13.64
N LEU A 109 -16.96 21.78 14.52
CA LEU A 109 -17.36 21.96 15.90
C LEU A 109 -16.37 22.84 16.68
N THR A 110 -15.07 22.58 16.56
CA THR A 110 -14.05 23.32 17.31
C THR A 110 -13.84 24.76 16.84
N GLU A 111 -14.05 25.02 15.56
CA GLU A 111 -14.00 26.37 14.97
C GLU A 111 -15.33 27.15 15.15
N GLY A 112 -16.35 26.53 15.75
CA GLY A 112 -17.65 27.16 16.00
C GLY A 112 -18.49 27.39 14.74
N ILE A 113 -18.23 26.61 13.69
CA ILE A 113 -18.96 26.64 12.42
C ILE A 113 -20.30 25.94 12.55
N VAL A 114 -20.32 24.83 13.29
CA VAL A 114 -21.53 24.12 13.70
C VAL A 114 -21.58 24.04 15.21
N THR A 115 -22.78 24.00 15.77
CA THR A 115 -23.02 23.88 17.21
C THR A 115 -23.88 22.69 17.57
N ASP A 116 -24.65 22.19 16.61
CA ASP A 116 -25.53 21.04 16.72
C ASP A 116 -25.22 19.99 15.64
N PRO A 117 -25.22 18.68 15.96
CA PRO A 117 -24.99 17.62 14.97
C PRO A 117 -26.02 17.60 13.83
N ASP A 118 -27.23 18.12 14.03
CA ASP A 118 -28.27 18.19 12.99
C ASP A 118 -27.90 19.20 11.87
N GLU A 119 -26.85 20.00 12.06
CA GLU A 119 -26.30 20.91 11.04
C GLU A 119 -25.40 20.19 10.01
N ILE A 120 -25.09 18.90 10.21
CA ILE A 120 -24.25 18.09 9.31
C ILE A 120 -25.11 17.03 8.60
N GLU A 121 -25.20 17.13 7.27
CA GLU A 121 -25.79 16.09 6.42
C GLU A 121 -24.69 15.22 5.80
N SER A 122 -24.89 13.89 5.78
CA SER A 122 -23.92 12.89 5.28
C SER A 122 -24.37 12.20 3.99
#